data_AF-A0A4Y2A8E5-F1
#
_entry.id   AF-A0A4Y2A8E5-F1
#
_cell.length_a   1.000
_cell.length_b   1.000
_cell.length_c   1.000
_cell.angle_alpha   90.00
_cell.angle_beta   90.00
_cell.angle_gamma   90.00
#
_symmetry.space_group_name_H-M   'P 1'
#
loop_
_entity.id
_entity.type
_entity.pdbx_description
1 polymer ?
#
loop_
_entity_poly.entity_id
_entity_poly.type
_entity_poly.pdbx_seq_one_letter_code
_entity_poly.pdbx_strand_id
1 'polypeptide(L)'
;MLVTMLFFGKLQTSSDVPASDDGKGVIRLFVYNRNSKLKFLIDSGAACSAFPVSSANLSKRVSDANFILYAVNSSVIRTYGTKHLKSVFDDHFLGLS
;
A
#
# COMPACT_ATOMS: atom_id res chain seq x y z
N MET A 1 -12.50 9.49 -29.33
CA MET A 1 -11.86 8.16 -29.25
C MET A 1 -11.55 7.90 -27.79
N LEU A 2 -12.41 7.14 -27.10
CA LEU A 2 -12.31 6.87 -25.65
C LEU A 2 -11.53 5.56 -25.48
N VAL A 3 -10.33 5.62 -24.91
CA VAL A 3 -9.56 4.41 -24.56
C VAL A 3 -9.94 4.03 -23.14
N THR A 4 -10.81 3.03 -23.03
CA THR A 4 -11.12 2.32 -21.80
C THR A 4 -9.89 1.51 -21.40
N MET A 5 -9.09 2.01 -20.46
CA MET A 5 -8.05 1.21 -19.80
C MET A 5 -8.76 0.19 -18.87
N LEU A 6 -8.89 -1.04 -19.35
CA LEU A 6 -9.35 -2.17 -18.56
C LEU A 6 -8.30 -2.48 -17.48
N PHE A 7 -8.58 -2.07 -16.25
CA PHE A 7 -7.86 -2.53 -15.06
C PHE A 7 -8.22 -4.00 -14.81
N PHE A 8 -7.47 -4.93 -15.40
CA PHE A 8 -7.59 -6.35 -15.08
C PHE A 8 -7.16 -6.59 -13.62
N GLY A 9 -8.14 -6.63 -12.71
CA GLY A 9 -7.94 -7.04 -11.31
C GLY A 9 -8.58 -6.14 -10.25
N LYS A 10 -9.04 -4.94 -10.61
CA LYS A 10 -9.79 -4.09 -9.65
C LYS A 10 -11.28 -4.37 -9.83
N LEU A 11 -11.94 -4.79 -8.75
CA LEU A 11 -13.39 -4.98 -8.75
C LEU A 11 -14.05 -3.65 -9.20
N GLN A 12 -14.84 -3.67 -10.27
CA GLN A 12 -15.62 -2.52 -10.74
C GLN A 12 -16.84 -2.28 -9.83
N THR A 13 -16.60 -2.13 -8.54
CA THR A 13 -17.61 -1.68 -7.58
C THR A 13 -17.31 -0.24 -7.19
N SER A 14 -18.36 0.54 -6.94
CA SER A 14 -18.26 1.81 -6.23
C SER A 14 -17.29 1.66 -5.05
N SER A 15 -16.40 2.64 -4.88
CA SER A 15 -15.54 2.74 -3.70
C SER A 15 -16.44 3.05 -2.50
N ASP A 16 -17.11 2.04 -1.98
CA ASP A 16 -17.94 2.18 -0.80
C ASP A 16 -17.02 2.26 0.42
N VAL A 17 -16.83 3.51 0.83
CA VAL A 17 -16.31 3.96 2.12
C VAL A 17 -14.79 3.75 2.27
N PRO A 18 -14.00 4.78 2.61
CA PRO A 18 -12.63 4.57 3.08
C PRO A 18 -12.67 3.56 4.23
N ALA A 19 -11.61 2.77 4.43
CA ALA A 19 -11.49 1.93 5.62
C ALA A 19 -11.47 2.84 6.87
N SER A 20 -12.65 3.22 7.34
CA SER A 20 -12.89 3.90 8.59
C SER A 20 -12.99 2.83 9.66
N ASP A 21 -12.31 3.04 10.78
CA ASP A 21 -12.40 2.15 11.93
C ASP A 21 -13.69 2.53 12.67
N ASP A 22 -14.84 2.05 12.19
CA ASP A 22 -16.15 2.34 12.79
C ASP A 22 -16.45 1.44 14.00
N GLY A 23 -15.46 0.65 14.44
CA GLY A 23 -15.60 -0.27 15.57
C GLY A 23 -16.53 -1.46 15.31
N LYS A 24 -17.06 -1.64 14.08
CA LYS A 24 -17.96 -2.74 13.73
C LYS A 24 -17.21 -3.82 12.96
N GLY A 25 -16.50 -4.67 13.70
CA GLY A 25 -16.23 -6.07 13.32
C GLY A 25 -15.34 -6.37 12.10
N VAL A 26 -14.87 -5.38 11.35
CA VAL A 26 -13.93 -5.64 10.24
C VAL A 26 -12.51 -5.74 10.78
N ILE A 27 -12.03 -6.97 10.95
CA ILE A 27 -10.65 -7.25 11.38
C ILE A 27 -9.70 -6.88 10.23
N ARG A 28 -8.89 -5.83 10.43
CA ARG A 28 -7.81 -5.48 9.49
C ARG A 28 -6.62 -6.40 9.71
N LEU A 29 -6.13 -7.01 8.62
CA LEU A 29 -4.94 -7.84 8.66
C LEU A 29 -3.67 -6.98 8.58
N PHE A 30 -2.76 -7.18 9.54
CA PHE A 30 -1.49 -6.47 9.57
C PHE A 30 -0.30 -7.43 9.68
N VAL A 31 0.80 -7.05 9.04
CA VAL A 31 2.11 -7.69 9.22
C VAL A 31 3.03 -6.75 9.98
N TYR A 32 3.62 -7.25 11.06
CA TYR A 32 4.54 -6.50 11.88
C TYR A 32 5.98 -6.95 11.63
N ASN A 33 6.80 -6.06 11.11
CA ASN A 33 8.23 -6.31 10.95
C ASN A 33 8.95 -5.98 12.27
N ARG A 34 9.43 -7.01 12.96
CA ARG A 34 10.10 -6.86 14.26
C ARG A 34 11.44 -6.12 14.20
N ASN A 35 12.13 -6.15 13.06
CA ASN A 35 13.42 -5.48 12.87
C ASN A 35 13.22 -3.97 12.69
N SER A 36 12.39 -3.57 11.73
CA SER A 36 12.13 -2.15 11.46
C SER A 36 11.09 -1.50 12.39
N LYS A 37 10.39 -2.32 13.20
CA LYS A 37 9.24 -1.91 14.04
C LYS A 37 8.08 -1.30 13.25
N LEU A 38 8.03 -1.55 11.93
CA LEU A 38 6.97 -1.07 11.05
C LEU A 38 5.80 -2.05 11.03
N LYS A 39 4.59 -1.51 10.98
CA LYS A 39 3.33 -2.25 10.83
C LYS A 39 2.75 -1.96 9.45
N PHE A 40 2.56 -3.00 8.65
CA PHE A 40 2.02 -2.91 7.29
C PHE A 40 0.60 -3.45 7.27
N LEU A 41 -0.32 -2.72 6.63
CA LEU A 41 -1.66 -3.21 6.33
C LEU A 41 -1.56 -4.15 5.11
N ILE A 42 -2.19 -5.32 5.20
CA ILE A 42 -2.36 -6.21 4.05
C ILE A 42 -3.63 -5.81 3.33
N ASP A 43 -3.47 -5.29 2.12
CA ASP A 43 -4.54 -4.77 1.29
C ASP A 43 -4.44 -5.39 -0.12
N SER A 44 -5.34 -6.33 -0.41
CA SER A 44 -5.46 -6.97 -1.73
C SER A 44 -6.10 -6.07 -2.79
N GLY A 45 -6.74 -4.97 -2.39
CA GLY A 45 -7.31 -3.96 -3.30
C GLY A 45 -6.30 -2.91 -3.78
N ALA A 46 -5.09 -2.90 -3.21
CA ALA A 46 -4.00 -2.02 -3.59
C ALA A 46 -3.29 -2.51 -4.87
N ALA A 47 -3.08 -1.61 -5.84
CA ALA A 47 -2.34 -1.91 -7.07
C ALA A 47 -0.81 -1.94 -6.87
N CYS A 48 -0.32 -1.32 -5.80
CA CYS A 48 1.09 -1.27 -5.44
C CYS A 48 1.27 -1.17 -3.92
N SER A 49 2.40 -1.66 -3.40
CA SER A 49 2.77 -1.48 -2.00
C SER A 49 3.41 -0.10 -1.77
N ALA A 50 3.01 0.59 -0.71
CA ALA A 50 3.65 1.84 -0.27
C ALA A 50 4.55 1.59 0.94
N PHE A 51 5.77 2.13 0.92
CA PHE A 51 6.72 2.03 2.02
C PHE A 51 7.10 3.44 2.51
N PRO A 52 7.09 3.71 3.82
CA PRO A 52 7.40 5.05 4.33
C PRO A 52 8.87 5.38 4.08
N VAL A 53 9.13 6.61 3.63
CA VAL A 53 10.49 7.13 3.54
C VAL A 53 11.05 7.37 4.94
N SER A 54 12.33 7.05 5.16
CA SER A 54 12.99 7.41 6.42
C SER A 54 13.30 8.91 6.46
N SER A 55 13.36 9.48 7.65
CA SER A 55 13.70 10.90 7.86
C SER A 55 15.00 11.31 7.15
N ALA A 56 16.02 10.42 7.17
CA ALA A 56 17.31 10.63 6.52
C ALA A 56 17.25 10.74 4.98
N ASN A 57 16.15 10.30 4.35
CA ASN A 57 16.01 10.28 2.89
C ASN A 57 14.93 11.24 2.37
N LEU A 58 14.37 12.10 3.23
CA LEU A 58 13.36 13.09 2.83
C LEU A 58 13.85 14.09 1.77
N SER A 59 15.15 14.35 1.70
CA SER A 59 15.77 15.22 0.68
C SER A 59 16.07 14.51 -0.63
N LYS A 60 16.14 13.17 -0.63
CA LYS A 60 16.48 12.35 -1.80
C LYS A 60 15.24 12.01 -2.62
N ARG A 61 14.53 13.06 -3.06
CA ARG A 61 13.39 12.88 -3.95
C ARG A 61 13.90 12.28 -5.27
N VAL A 62 13.33 11.16 -5.66
CA VAL A 62 13.55 10.58 -6.99
C VAL A 62 12.24 10.76 -7.75
N SER A 63 12.26 11.59 -8.78
CA SER A 63 11.17 11.61 -9.75
C SER A 63 11.34 10.41 -10.67
N ASP A 64 10.76 9.27 -10.31
CA ASP A 64 10.59 8.19 -11.28
C ASP A 64 9.58 8.67 -12.33
N ALA A 65 10.09 9.09 -13.49
CA ALA A 65 9.27 9.63 -14.58
C ALA A 65 8.24 8.61 -15.10
N ASN A 66 8.44 7.32 -14.81
CA ASN A 66 7.61 6.23 -15.31
C ASN A 66 6.40 5.91 -14.41
N PHE A 67 6.30 6.47 -13.19
CA PHE A 67 5.20 6.17 -12.28
C PHE A 67 4.85 7.38 -11.39
N ILE A 68 3.68 7.99 -11.64
CA ILE A 68 3.17 9.13 -10.88
C ILE A 68 1.95 8.70 -10.06
N LEU A 69 2.00 8.95 -8.76
CA LEU A 69 0.87 8.74 -7.85
C LEU A 69 0.09 10.03 -7.66
N TYR A 70 -1.22 9.95 -7.78
CA TYR A 70 -2.14 11.05 -7.54
C TYR A 70 -3.00 10.75 -6.31
N ALA A 71 -3.17 11.76 -5.46
CA ALA A 71 -4.14 11.71 -4.39
C ALA A 71 -5.57 11.91 -4.94
N VAL A 72 -6.57 11.65 -4.11
CA VAL A 72 -8.00 11.83 -4.47
C VAL A 72 -8.32 13.26 -4.89
N ASN A 73 -7.58 14.26 -4.37
CA ASN A 73 -7.71 15.66 -4.76
C ASN A 73 -6.86 16.04 -6.00
N SER A 74 -6.40 15.05 -6.77
CA SER A 74 -5.56 15.22 -7.96
C SER A 74 -4.17 15.83 -7.70
N SER A 75 -3.77 16.03 -6.45
CA SER A 75 -2.40 16.46 -6.15
C SER A 75 -1.42 15.31 -6.33
N VAL A 76 -0.20 15.63 -6.75
CA VAL A 76 0.87 14.63 -6.94
C VAL A 76 1.41 14.21 -5.58
N ILE A 77 1.36 12.90 -5.30
CA ILE A 77 2.01 12.31 -4.12
C ILE A 77 3.51 12.22 -4.40
N ARG A 78 4.31 12.77 -3.49
CA ARG A 78 5.79 12.73 -3.61
C ARG A 78 6.28 11.30 -3.38
N THR A 79 6.97 10.75 -4.37
CA THR A 79 7.66 9.46 -4.29
C THR A 79 9.16 9.66 -4.07
N TYR A 80 9.81 8.63 -3.53
CA TYR A 80 11.23 8.63 -3.14
C TYR A 80 12.00 7.48 -3.80
N GLY A 81 11.51 7.05 -4.97
CA GLY A 81 12.03 5.91 -5.73
C GLY A 81 11.39 4.58 -5.35
N THR A 82 11.89 3.51 -5.95
CA THR A 82 11.45 2.13 -5.71
C THR A 82 12.39 1.40 -4.76
N LYS A 83 11.84 0.54 -3.88
CA LYS A 83 12.62 -0.32 -3.00
C LYS A 83 12.17 -1.77 -3.16
N HIS A 84 13.12 -2.66 -3.48
CA HIS A 84 12.86 -4.09 -3.38
C HIS A 84 12.77 -4.49 -1.90
N LEU A 85 11.62 -5.03 -1.52
CA LEU A 85 11.36 -5.55 -0.19
C LEU A 85 11.41 -7.09 -0.25
N LYS A 86 12.19 -7.68 0.65
CA LYS A 86 12.12 -9.12 0.92
C LYS A 86 11.28 -9.31 2.17
N SER A 87 10.10 -9.88 2.01
CA SER A 87 9.30 -10.36 3.14
C SER A 87 9.64 -11.83 3.37
N VAL A 88 10.07 -12.16 4.58
CA VAL A 88 10.17 -13.54 5.06
C VAL A 88 9.04 -13.68 6.07
N PHE A 89 8.09 -14.56 5.77
CA PHE A 89 7.09 -15.00 6.73
C PHE A 89 7.64 -16.25 7.38
N ASP A 90 7.82 -16.22 8.70
CA ASP A 90 8.20 -17.43 9.43
C ASP A 90 6.98 -18.36 9.46
N ASP A 91 7.13 -19.62 9.05
CA ASP A 91 6.05 -20.60 8.84
C ASP A 91 5.28 -21.02 10.12
N HIS A 92 5.53 -20.37 11.26
CA HIS A 92 4.81 -20.62 12.52
C HIS A 92 3.42 -19.94 12.60
N PHE A 93 2.77 -19.67 11.46
CA PHE A 93 1.50 -18.95 11.40
C PHE A 93 0.24 -19.80 11.65
N LEU A 94 0.38 -21.11 11.89
CA LEU A 94 -0.75 -22.00 12.25
C LEU A 94 -0.59 -22.59 13.66
N GLY A 95 -0.48 -21.72 14.66
CA GLY A 95 -0.67 -22.09 16.06
C GLY A 95 -2.14 -21.96 16.46
N LEU A 96 -3.00 -22.88 16.01
CA LEU A 96 -4.27 -23.15 16.68
C LEU A 96 -3.96 -24.14 17.81
N SER A 97 -4.01 -23.66 19.05
CA SER A 97 -4.17 -24.51 20.25
C SER A 97 -5.64 -24.62 20.59
#